data_AF-A0A1J3CNT7-F1
#
_entry.id   AF-A0A1J3CNT7-F1
#
_cell.length_a   1.000
_cell.length_b   1.000
_cell.length_c   1.000
_cell.angle_alpha   90.00
_cell.angle_beta   90.00
_cell.angle_gamma   90.00
#
_symmetry.space_group_name_H-M   'P 1'
#
loop_
_entity.id
_entity.type
_entity.pdbx_description
1 polymer ?
#
loop_
_entity_poly.entity_id
_entity_poly.type
_entity_poly.pdbx_seq_one_letter_code
_entity_poly.pdbx_strand_id
1 'polypeptide(L)'
;LILHLKCGCFSYARQMFDEIPKPTLSAYNYMISGYLKHGLVKECLLLIQRMAYSGERADGYTLSMVLKASSTSPGSSMMTLPR
;
A
#
# COMPACT_ATOMS: atom_id res chain seq x y z
N LEU A 1 -2.14 10.92 -7.35
CA LEU A 1 -1.87 9.67 -6.59
C LEU A 1 -2.03 8.39 -7.42
N ILE A 2 -3.24 7.97 -7.81
CA ILE A 2 -3.48 6.67 -8.49
C ILE A 2 -2.70 6.53 -9.81
N LEU A 3 -2.60 7.61 -10.61
CA LEU A 3 -1.84 7.61 -11.86
C LEU A 3 -0.35 7.33 -11.63
N HIS A 4 0.25 7.95 -10.62
CA HIS A 4 1.67 7.77 -10.29
C HIS A 4 1.96 6.36 -9.76
N LEU A 5 1.03 5.77 -9.01
CA LEU A 5 1.13 4.37 -8.59
C LEU A 5 1.09 3.40 -9.79
N LYS A 6 0.28 3.70 -10.81
CA LYS A 6 0.24 2.91 -12.06
C LYS A 6 1.52 3.06 -12.89
N CYS A 7 2.15 4.23 -12.87
CA CYS A 7 3.40 4.49 -13.58
C CYS A 7 4.65 4.02 -12.82
N GLY A 8 4.52 3.44 -11.63
CA GLY A 8 5.65 3.04 -10.80
C GLY A 8 6.39 4.21 -10.12
N CYS A 9 5.85 5.43 -10.18
CA CYS A 9 6.42 6.61 -9.55
C CYS A 9 6.01 6.69 -8.06
N PHE A 10 6.45 5.71 -7.26
CA PHE A 10 6.08 5.60 -5.83
C PHE A 10 6.52 6.80 -5.00
N SER A 11 7.68 7.38 -5.28
CA SER A 11 8.19 8.55 -4.57
C SER A 11 7.26 9.75 -4.72
N TYR A 12 6.80 10.00 -5.95
CA TYR A 12 5.87 11.09 -6.25
C TYR A 12 4.46 10.79 -5.71
N ALA A 13 4.00 9.53 -5.84
CA ALA A 13 2.75 9.11 -5.22
C ALA A 13 2.76 9.30 -3.70
N ARG A 14 3.90 9.05 -3.05
CA ARG A 14 4.08 9.24 -1.62
C ARG A 14 4.09 10.71 -1.23
N GLN A 15 4.81 11.54 -1.96
CA GLN A 15 4.80 12.99 -1.73
C GLN A 15 3.37 13.55 -1.84
N MET A 16 2.65 13.21 -2.90
CA MET A 16 1.25 13.61 -3.05
C MET A 16 0.36 13.08 -1.93
N PHE A 17 0.64 11.90 -1.37
CA PHE A 17 -0.10 11.36 -0.24
C PHE A 17 0.18 12.13 1.05
N ASP A 18 1.45 12.49 1.28
CA ASP A 18 1.89 13.24 2.46
C ASP A 18 1.36 14.69 2.47
N GLU A 19 1.07 15.26 1.29
CA GLU A 19 0.39 16.54 1.15
C GLU A 19 -1.11 16.50 1.50
N ILE A 20 -1.72 15.32 1.66
CA ILE A 20 -3.14 15.20 2.02
C ILE A 20 -3.27 15.35 3.55
N PRO A 21 -3.88 16.44 4.06
CA PRO A 21 -3.91 16.73 5.50
C PRO A 21 -4.74 15.70 6.31
N LYS A 22 -5.74 15.07 5.68
CA LYS A 22 -6.50 13.94 6.22
C LYS A 22 -6.75 12.92 5.11
N PRO A 23 -5.82 11.96 4.92
CA PRO A 23 -6.00 10.95 3.89
C PRO A 23 -7.18 10.05 4.24
N THR A 24 -8.08 9.85 3.28
CA THR A 24 -9.20 8.93 3.45
C THR A 24 -8.73 7.47 3.43
N LEU A 25 -9.55 6.57 3.99
CA LEU A 25 -9.32 5.11 3.91
C LEU A 25 -9.01 4.64 2.48
N SER A 26 -9.75 5.16 1.49
CA SER A 26 -9.52 4.84 0.09
C SER A 26 -8.12 5.24 -0.39
N ALA A 27 -7.61 6.41 0.01
CA ALA A 27 -6.26 6.85 -0.35
C ALA A 27 -5.17 5.94 0.24
N TYR A 28 -5.34 5.52 1.50
CA TYR A 28 -4.49 4.50 2.12
C TYR A 28 -4.56 3.18 1.33
N ASN A 29 -5.76 2.67 1.06
CA ASN A 29 -5.97 1.42 0.32
C ASN A 29 -5.30 1.44 -1.07
N TYR A 30 -5.35 2.57 -1.78
CA TYR A 30 -4.65 2.71 -3.07
C TYR A 30 -3.13 2.63 -2.92
N MET A 31 -2.55 3.36 -1.97
CA MET A 31 -1.11 3.34 -1.72
C MET A 31 -0.62 1.96 -1.28
N ILE A 32 -1.31 1.34 -0.32
CA ILE A 32 -1.00 -0.01 0.19
C ILE A 32 -1.06 -1.04 -0.95
N SER A 33 -2.12 -1.00 -1.77
CA SER A 33 -2.25 -1.87 -2.95
C SER A 33 -1.13 -1.65 -3.96
N GLY A 34 -0.75 -0.39 -4.18
CA GLY A 34 0.34 -0.02 -5.09
C GLY A 34 1.67 -0.58 -4.63
N TYR A 35 2.00 -0.39 -3.35
CA TYR A 35 3.21 -0.93 -2.73
C TYR A 35 3.25 -2.45 -2.76
N LEU A 36 2.15 -3.11 -2.38
CA LEU A 36 2.07 -4.56 -2.35
C LEU A 36 2.25 -5.18 -3.74
N LYS A 37 1.64 -4.58 -4.79
CA LYS A 37 1.79 -5.04 -6.18
C LYS A 37 3.22 -4.96 -6.70
N HIS A 38 4.03 -4.05 -6.16
CA HIS A 38 5.41 -3.85 -6.58
C HIS A 38 6.43 -4.46 -5.61
N GLY A 39 5.97 -5.30 -4.67
CA GLY A 39 6.84 -5.96 -3.69
C GLY A 39 7.42 -5.01 -2.63
N LEU A 40 6.93 -3.78 -2.53
CA LEU A 40 7.37 -2.78 -1.54
C LEU A 40 6.69 -3.03 -0.18
N VAL A 41 6.86 -4.24 0.35
CA VAL A 41 6.20 -4.73 1.57
C VAL A 41 6.51 -3.85 2.78
N LYS A 42 7.76 -3.38 2.91
CA LYS A 42 8.18 -2.50 4.02
C LYS A 42 7.40 -1.18 4.03
N GLU A 43 7.29 -0.52 2.88
CA GLU A 43 6.56 0.76 2.73
C GLU A 43 5.06 0.59 2.98
N CYS A 44 4.50 -0.54 2.53
CA CYS A 44 3.13 -0.96 2.83
C CYS A 44 2.89 -1.05 4.34
N LEU A 45 3.73 -1.79 5.08
CA LEU A 45 3.57 -1.95 6.53
C LEU A 45 3.72 -0.62 7.29
N LEU A 46 4.67 0.22 6.89
CA LEU A 46 4.85 1.56 7.47
C LEU A 46 3.62 2.43 7.27
N LEU A 47 2.97 2.37 6.10
CA LEU A 47 1.77 3.14 5.82
C LEU A 47 0.56 2.65 6.64
N ILE A 48 0.41 1.33 6.81
CA ILE A 48 -0.64 0.72 7.63
C ILE A 48 -0.45 1.10 9.11
N GLN A 49 0.78 1.07 9.59
CA GLN A 49 1.11 1.49 10.95
C GLN A 49 0.76 2.97 11.17
N ARG A 50 1.08 3.84 10.20
CA ARG A 50 0.70 5.26 10.26
C ARG A 50 -0.82 5.45 10.27
N MET A 51 -1.55 4.67 9.48
CA MET A 51 -3.02 4.69 9.47
C MET A 51 -3.59 4.35 10.86
N ALA A 52 -3.06 3.29 11.48
CA ALA A 52 -3.46 2.90 12.84
C ALA A 52 -3.17 3.99 13.88
N TYR A 53 -2.01 4.65 13.80
CA TYR A 53 -1.68 5.78 14.68
C TYR A 53 -2.53 7.03 14.44
N SER A 54 -3.06 7.21 13.23
CA SER A 54 -3.92 8.34 12.88
C SER A 54 -5.35 8.17 13.40
N GLY A 55 -5.67 7.02 14.02
CA GLY A 55 -7.02 6.69 14.50
C GLY A 55 -7.98 6.24 13.38
N GLU A 56 -7.48 6.11 12.15
CA GLU A 56 -8.25 5.60 11.02
C GLU A 56 -8.37 4.08 11.14
N ARG A 57 -9.61 3.57 11.12
CA ARG A 57 -9.88 2.14 11.25
C ARG A 57 -9.52 1.42 9.96
N ALA A 58 -8.49 0.58 10.03
CA ALA A 58 -8.21 -0.42 9.01
C ALA A 58 -9.46 -1.26 8.73
N ASP A 59 -9.85 -1.39 7.47
CA ASP A 59 -10.91 -2.29 7.05
C ASP A 59 -10.37 -3.72 6.88
N GLY A 60 -11.28 -4.68 6.63
CA GLY A 60 -10.91 -6.07 6.34
C GLY A 60 -10.02 -6.20 5.10
N TYR A 61 -10.09 -5.24 4.18
CA TYR A 61 -9.25 -5.20 2.98
C TYR A 61 -7.79 -4.84 3.30
N THR A 62 -7.57 -3.89 4.20
CA THR A 62 -6.26 -3.49 4.71
C THR A 62 -5.61 -4.66 5.45
N LEU A 63 -6.37 -5.35 6.31
CA LEU A 63 -5.90 -6.54 7.03
C LEU A 63 -5.53 -7.68 6.07
N SER A 64 -6.33 -7.90 5.04
CA SER A 64 -6.03 -8.88 3.98
C SER A 64 -4.72 -8.55 3.25
N MET A 65 -4.43 -7.26 3.05
CA MET A 65 -3.15 -6.83 2.48
C MET A 65 -1.97 -7.05 3.41
N VAL A 66 -2.10 -6.81 4.73
CA VAL A 66 -1.05 -7.15 5.71
C VAL A 66 -0.73 -8.64 5.67
N LEU A 67 -1.75 -9.48 5.68
CA LEU A 67 -1.60 -10.94 5.59
C LEU A 67 -0.89 -11.36 4.30
N LYS A 68 -1.25 -10.74 3.18
CA LYS A 68 -0.58 -11.00 1.90
C LYS A 68 0.86 -10.49 1.89
N ALA A 69 1.14 -9.35 2.50
CA ALA A 69 2.49 -8.80 2.59
C ALA A 69 3.40 -9.66 3.48
N SER A 70 2.84 -10.24 4.55
CA SER A 70 3.55 -11.13 5.48
C SER A 70 3.72 -12.56 4.96
N SER A 71 2.80 -13.06 4.13
CA SER A 71 2.98 -14.35 3.43
C SER A 71 3.95 -14.25 2.25
N THR A 72 4.13 -13.06 1.69
CA THR A 72 5.11 -12.80 0.64
C THR A 72 6.50 -12.61 1.26
N SER A 73 7.06 -13.70 1.81
CA SER A 73 8.49 -13.79 2.05
C SER A 73 9.24 -13.75 0.71
N PRO A 74 10.44 -13.17 0.60
CA PRO A 74 11.21 -13.08 -0.65
C PRO A 74 11.68 -14.44 -1.22
N GLY A 75 11.15 -15.56 -0.75
CA GLY A 75 11.49 -16.92 -1.18
C GLY A 75 10.57 -17.56 -2.22
N SER A 76 9.45 -16.92 -2.60
CA SER A 76 8.53 -17.46 -3.61
C SER A 76 8.41 -16.53 -4.81
N SER A 77 9.38 -16.69 -5.70
CA SER A 77 9.37 -16.17 -7.07
C SER A 77 8.00 -16.32 -7.74
N MET A 78 7.53 -15.19 -8.28
CA MET A 78 7.21 -15.07 -9.70
C MET A 78 6.39 -16.21 -10.30
N MET A 79 5.06 -16.11 -10.24
CA MET A 79 4.19 -16.57 -11.32
C MET A 79 2.99 -15.61 -11.49
N THR A 80 3.13 -14.78 -12.53
CA THR A 80 2.11 -14.51 -13.55
C THR A 80 0.73 -13.99 -13.15
N LEU A 81 0.58 -12.67 -13.26
CA LEU A 81 -0.22 -11.92 -14.26
C LEU A 81 -1.77 -12.16 -14.34
N PRO A 82 -2.52 -11.31 -15.10
CA PRO A 82 -3.84 -10.81 -14.72
C PRO A 82 -4.95 -11.45 -15.55
N ARG A 83 -6.21 -11.15 -15.20
CA ARG A 83 -7.28 -10.72 -16.11
C ARG A 83 -8.38 -10.08 -15.28
#